data_AF-A0A6N7PX41-F1
#
_entry.id   AF-A0A6N7PX41-F1
#
_cell.length_a   1.000
_cell.length_b   1.000
_cell.length_c   1.000
_cell.angle_alpha   90.00
_cell.angle_beta   90.00
_cell.angle_gamma   90.00
#
_symmetry.space_group_name_H-M   'P 1'
#
loop_
_entity.id
_entity.type
_entity.pdbx_description
1 polymer ?
#
loop_
_entity_poly.entity_id
_entity_poly.type
_entity_poly.pdbx_seq_one_letter_code
_entity_poly.pdbx_strand_id
1 'polypeptide(L)'
;MKRTTALPFALALLLSACTPTQWRSAPPCLRGAVPEVGRPVPDEMFALMRREADRAARAPTLVGARILERIPSLFPDVSDLLLAPPCDAELERAGAAMFDDEPLVFSRELVARIRTVHDAEALMTLVRRDESTITHYELSPGESGPRPPRSLVRYLALASIPTYWVVDNVAEGRRLLLERLRTSKDAREQLLLHGAASAVYAQMLWGHPERARGAEGPALLRGVLAGMKQRLDGPPDPATLELVLLQVADAGVFGVRFGLEREARALVGGILAAKGELPLTRGVPGAARDLVEITRGALFDLDTPQKSVGVRDRPRPRRRRFDPRKDWLDAEPAGGKVPEAAALARVRDLDGELATLRFNAPRCYVLGELGRWMPPAEASRRFDAFVAPIFEGDRIRLDTETVCRMRVALDFEGVEEARRVKLLVRLLTAKPEEVLPRDRSRDEHGPAIGYPVYEQPLWSVAARALLEHPEWIERHAEVRAWLEEKALAPIPIDAATAEVWSHFQPSFDRVITFHASGAPGASMETARALLRAYMRPVDPADLKKVSHIYFGEVVAARLRALGEYGRRVELVPEVTAYLEERKTNRTAAIALYMLNL
;
A
#
# COMPACT_ATOMS: atom_id res chain seq x y z
N MET A 1 41.89 -32.14 61.99
CA MET A 1 42.15 -31.47 60.69
C MET A 1 40.86 -31.44 59.86
N LYS A 2 40.45 -30.23 59.47
CA LYS A 2 39.63 -29.86 58.29
C LYS A 2 38.20 -30.42 58.16
N ARG A 3 37.25 -29.72 58.81
CA ARG A 3 35.90 -29.48 58.31
C ARG A 3 35.51 -28.06 58.71
N THR A 4 35.63 -27.09 57.79
CA THR A 4 34.93 -25.78 57.83
C THR A 4 35.46 -24.86 56.72
N THR A 5 34.92 -24.94 55.50
CA THR A 5 35.02 -23.85 54.48
C THR A 5 34.00 -23.95 53.32
N ALA A 6 32.94 -24.76 53.43
CA ALA A 6 31.96 -24.90 52.33
C ALA A 6 30.62 -24.17 52.55
N LEU A 7 30.35 -23.69 53.76
CA LEU A 7 29.03 -23.10 54.08
C LEU A 7 28.78 -21.66 53.57
N PRO A 8 29.78 -20.74 53.48
CA PRO A 8 29.46 -19.36 53.07
C PRO A 8 29.23 -19.19 51.57
N PHE A 9 29.75 -20.11 50.73
CA PHE A 9 29.56 -20.05 49.27
C PHE A 9 28.18 -20.57 48.83
N ALA A 10 27.66 -21.61 49.49
CA ALA A 10 26.34 -22.15 49.21
C ALA A 10 25.21 -21.20 49.64
N LEU A 11 25.40 -20.45 50.73
CA LEU A 11 24.42 -19.45 51.18
C LEU A 11 24.39 -18.21 50.28
N ALA A 12 25.53 -17.78 49.73
CA ALA A 12 25.60 -16.68 48.77
C ALA A 12 24.95 -17.01 47.42
N LEU A 13 25.07 -18.27 46.95
CA LEU A 13 24.40 -18.75 45.73
C LEU A 13 22.90 -18.94 45.93
N LEU A 14 22.44 -19.38 47.11
CA LEU A 14 21.01 -19.50 47.42
C LEU A 14 20.32 -18.15 47.65
N LEU A 15 21.00 -17.15 48.21
CA LEU A 15 20.48 -15.79 48.33
C LEU A 15 20.47 -15.02 46.99
N SER A 16 21.30 -15.44 46.02
CA SER A 16 21.28 -14.93 44.64
C SER A 16 20.25 -15.64 43.74
N ALA A 17 19.74 -16.80 44.18
CA ALA A 17 18.74 -17.60 43.46
C ALA A 17 17.29 -17.36 43.95
N CYS A 18 17.11 -16.62 45.06
CA CYS A 18 15.81 -16.32 45.67
C CYS A 18 15.42 -14.85 45.62
N THR A 19 16.16 -13.98 44.93
CA THR A 19 15.52 -12.80 44.37
C THR A 19 14.66 -13.30 43.22
N PRO A 20 13.32 -13.13 43.24
CA PRO A 20 12.62 -13.15 41.98
C PRO A 20 13.32 -12.07 41.16
N THR A 21 13.99 -12.46 40.08
CA THR A 21 14.08 -11.57 38.94
C THR A 21 12.62 -11.34 38.58
N GLN A 22 11.95 -10.41 39.27
CA GLN A 22 10.82 -9.70 38.76
C GLN A 22 11.40 -9.07 37.51
N TRP A 23 11.24 -9.77 36.39
CA TRP A 23 11.38 -9.18 35.08
C TRP A 23 10.53 -7.93 35.16
N ARG A 24 11.16 -6.77 35.38
CA ARG A 24 10.45 -5.51 35.54
C ARG A 24 9.67 -5.39 34.25
N SER A 25 8.34 -5.42 34.35
CA SER A 25 7.47 -5.17 33.21
C SER A 25 7.94 -3.87 32.57
N ALA A 26 8.18 -3.90 31.25
CA ALA A 26 8.60 -2.71 30.54
C ALA A 26 7.62 -1.56 30.82
N PRO A 27 8.10 -0.31 30.96
CA PRO A 27 7.26 0.81 31.32
C PRO A 27 6.15 1.03 30.27
N PRO A 28 4.94 1.43 30.70
CA PRO A 28 3.83 1.72 29.78
C PRO A 28 4.15 2.88 28.83
N CYS A 29 3.65 2.79 27.61
CA CYS A 29 3.88 3.73 26.52
C CYS A 29 2.90 4.90 26.53
N LEU A 30 1.64 4.62 26.85
CA LEU A 30 0.50 5.55 26.76
C LEU A 30 0.00 6.01 28.13
N ARG A 31 0.48 5.44 29.25
CA ARG A 31 0.22 5.91 30.64
C ARG A 31 1.51 6.06 31.47
N GLY A 32 1.53 6.91 32.50
CA GLY A 32 2.69 7.08 33.39
C GLY A 32 3.90 7.82 32.77
N ALA A 33 5.10 7.53 33.27
CA ALA A 33 6.35 8.13 32.79
C ALA A 33 6.66 7.71 31.34
N VAL A 34 7.30 8.59 30.58
CA VAL A 34 7.75 8.27 29.21
C VAL A 34 8.81 7.15 29.27
N PRO A 35 8.68 6.08 28.48
CA PRO A 35 9.72 5.07 28.37
C PRO A 35 11.05 5.67 27.90
N GLU A 36 12.13 5.35 28.61
CA GLU A 36 13.50 5.63 28.20
C GLU A 36 14.23 4.30 27.98
N VAL A 37 14.58 4.01 26.73
CA VAL A 37 15.29 2.80 26.31
C VAL A 37 16.77 3.06 26.04
N GLY A 38 17.25 4.28 26.33
CA GLY A 38 18.65 4.68 26.18
C GLY A 38 19.07 4.88 24.73
N ARG A 39 18.10 5.09 23.83
CA ARG A 39 18.32 5.34 22.39
C ARG A 39 17.68 6.68 22.05
N PRO A 40 18.45 7.72 21.70
CA PRO A 40 17.92 9.08 21.60
C PRO A 40 16.72 9.25 20.66
N VAL A 41 16.68 8.50 19.56
CA VAL A 41 15.60 8.57 18.56
C VAL A 41 14.33 7.88 19.08
N PRO A 42 14.33 6.58 19.46
CA PRO A 42 13.22 5.96 20.17
C PRO A 42 12.72 6.77 21.38
N ASP A 43 13.63 7.31 22.20
CA ASP A 43 13.25 8.08 23.40
C ASP A 43 12.48 9.37 23.03
N GLU A 44 12.92 10.09 21.99
CA GLU A 44 12.21 11.27 21.49
C GLU A 44 10.86 10.91 20.81
N MET A 45 10.80 9.77 20.11
CA MET A 45 9.57 9.22 19.54
C MET A 45 8.55 8.83 20.61
N PHE A 46 8.97 8.15 21.68
CA PHE A 46 8.10 7.83 22.82
C PHE A 46 7.59 9.10 23.51
N ALA A 47 8.44 10.12 23.68
CA ALA A 47 8.03 11.39 24.23
C ALA A 47 7.01 12.12 23.32
N LEU A 48 7.18 12.05 21.99
CA LEU A 48 6.23 12.63 21.04
C LEU A 48 4.89 11.88 21.04
N MET A 49 4.93 10.55 20.99
CA MET A 49 3.77 9.68 21.11
C MET A 49 2.96 9.96 22.37
N ARG A 50 3.64 10.13 23.51
CA ARG A 50 3.01 10.53 24.78
C ARG A 50 2.25 11.83 24.65
N ARG A 51 2.91 12.86 24.09
CA ARG A 51 2.30 14.18 23.90
C ARG A 51 1.08 14.11 22.99
N GLU A 52 1.14 13.31 21.93
CA GLU A 52 0.01 13.11 21.01
C GLU A 52 -1.16 12.37 21.67
N ALA A 53 -0.89 11.35 22.48
CA ALA A 53 -1.93 10.67 23.26
C ALA A 53 -2.62 11.62 24.25
N ASP A 54 -1.83 12.41 25.01
CA ASP A 54 -2.36 13.40 25.95
C ASP A 54 -3.13 14.51 25.24
N ARG A 55 -2.67 14.93 24.06
CA ARG A 55 -3.33 15.93 23.20
C ARG A 55 -4.66 15.40 22.70
N ALA A 56 -4.69 14.16 22.22
CA ALA A 56 -5.91 13.52 21.76
C ALA A 56 -6.96 13.42 22.88
N ALA A 57 -6.55 13.04 24.09
CA ALA A 57 -7.43 12.92 25.25
C ALA A 57 -8.05 14.26 25.70
N ARG A 58 -7.37 15.40 25.44
CA ARG A 58 -7.87 16.74 25.79
C ARG A 58 -8.59 17.47 24.65
N ALA A 59 -8.46 16.97 23.42
CA ALA A 59 -9.01 17.62 22.24
C ALA A 59 -10.51 17.34 22.08
N PRO A 60 -11.26 18.19 21.35
CA PRO A 60 -12.61 17.86 20.90
C PRO A 60 -12.62 16.53 20.13
N THR A 61 -13.70 15.75 20.26
CA THR A 61 -13.80 14.37 19.74
C THR A 61 -13.27 14.19 18.31
N LEU A 62 -13.64 15.08 17.38
CA LEU A 62 -13.20 15.00 15.98
C LEU A 62 -11.68 15.18 15.83
N VAL A 63 -11.12 16.16 16.55
CA VAL A 63 -9.67 16.43 16.55
C VAL A 63 -8.92 15.31 17.26
N GLY A 64 -9.42 14.88 18.42
CA GLY A 64 -8.83 13.80 19.20
C GLY A 64 -8.79 12.49 18.43
N ALA A 65 -9.90 12.09 17.81
CA ALA A 65 -9.98 10.90 16.96
C ALA A 65 -9.00 10.95 15.79
N ARG A 66 -8.86 12.11 15.13
CA ARG A 66 -7.90 12.27 14.03
C ARG A 66 -6.44 12.15 14.50
N ILE A 67 -6.11 12.61 15.70
CA ILE A 67 -4.78 12.41 16.31
C ILE A 67 -4.58 10.94 16.69
N LEU A 68 -5.57 10.28 17.29
CA LEU A 68 -5.51 8.87 17.69
C LEU A 68 -5.13 7.95 16.53
N GLU A 69 -5.74 8.14 15.34
CA GLU A 69 -5.44 7.36 14.13
C GLU A 69 -3.97 7.41 13.69
N ARG A 70 -3.18 8.35 14.21
CA ARG A 70 -1.79 8.60 13.82
C ARG A 70 -0.79 8.11 14.86
N ILE A 71 -1.22 7.84 16.09
CA ILE A 71 -0.36 7.35 17.17
C ILE A 71 0.44 6.09 16.79
N PRO A 72 -0.12 5.07 16.13
CA PRO A 72 0.67 3.88 15.75
C PRO A 72 1.89 4.20 14.88
N SER A 73 1.83 5.26 14.05
CA SER A 73 2.97 5.67 13.22
C SER A 73 4.10 6.34 14.00
N LEU A 74 3.93 6.54 15.31
CA LEU A 74 4.97 7.00 16.22
C LEU A 74 5.68 5.86 16.97
N PHE A 75 5.30 4.61 16.76
CA PHE A 75 5.93 3.49 17.47
C PHE A 75 7.35 3.27 16.90
N PRO A 76 8.41 3.50 17.71
CA PRO A 76 9.76 3.24 17.25
C PRO A 76 10.00 1.73 17.18
N ASP A 77 10.84 1.30 16.23
CA ASP A 77 11.32 -0.08 16.22
C ASP A 77 12.33 -0.28 17.36
N VAL A 78 11.90 -1.05 18.36
CA VAL A 78 12.66 -1.47 19.54
C VAL A 78 12.53 -2.98 19.74
N SER A 79 12.20 -3.71 18.67
CA SER A 79 11.93 -5.15 18.68
C SER A 79 13.16 -5.99 19.09
N ASP A 80 14.36 -5.42 19.00
CA ASP A 80 15.61 -6.02 19.42
C ASP A 80 15.87 -5.92 20.94
N LEU A 81 15.05 -5.17 21.68
CA LEU A 81 15.16 -5.06 23.13
C LEU A 81 14.43 -6.21 23.84
N LEU A 82 15.10 -6.81 24.83
CA LEU A 82 14.54 -7.87 25.68
C LEU A 82 13.27 -7.40 26.44
N LEU A 83 13.20 -6.12 26.78
CA LEU A 83 12.10 -5.48 27.52
C LEU A 83 11.57 -4.26 26.75
N ALA A 84 11.14 -4.48 25.51
CA ALA A 84 10.50 -3.43 24.71
C ALA A 84 9.21 -2.90 25.39
N PRO A 85 9.01 -1.56 25.47
CA PRO A 85 7.75 -0.97 25.91
C PRO A 85 6.55 -1.51 25.11
N PRO A 86 5.47 -1.98 25.74
CA PRO A 86 4.39 -2.71 25.06
C PRO A 86 3.35 -1.76 24.45
N CYS A 87 3.77 -0.86 23.57
CA CYS A 87 2.95 0.24 23.08
C CYS A 87 1.71 -0.25 22.31
N ASP A 88 1.91 -1.19 21.38
CA ASP A 88 0.82 -1.83 20.63
C ASP A 88 -0.20 -2.45 21.58
N ALA A 89 0.26 -3.32 22.50
CA ALA A 89 -0.62 -4.01 23.43
C ALA A 89 -1.36 -3.06 24.40
N GLU A 90 -0.80 -1.89 24.72
CA GLU A 90 -1.51 -0.86 25.50
C GLU A 90 -2.57 -0.14 24.68
N LEU A 91 -2.26 0.21 23.43
CA LEU A 91 -3.22 0.84 22.51
C LEU A 91 -4.38 -0.12 22.19
N GLU A 92 -4.06 -1.39 21.97
CA GLU A 92 -5.02 -2.46 21.73
C GLU A 92 -5.97 -2.63 22.92
N ARG A 93 -5.46 -2.76 24.14
CA ARG A 93 -6.31 -2.84 25.34
C ARG A 93 -7.20 -1.61 25.53
N ALA A 94 -6.67 -0.42 25.26
CA ALA A 94 -7.44 0.81 25.37
C ALA A 94 -8.56 0.90 24.32
N GLY A 95 -8.32 0.39 23.10
CA GLY A 95 -9.35 0.32 22.06
C GLY A 95 -10.36 -0.79 22.27
N ALA A 96 -9.90 -1.99 22.62
CA ALA A 96 -10.72 -3.18 22.84
C ALA A 96 -11.74 -2.98 23.97
N ALA A 97 -11.36 -2.29 25.05
CA ALA A 97 -12.28 -2.02 26.16
C ALA A 97 -13.57 -1.29 25.75
N MET A 98 -13.51 -0.44 24.72
CA MET A 98 -14.69 0.26 24.20
C MET A 98 -15.52 -0.64 23.27
N PHE A 99 -14.94 -1.70 22.72
CA PHE A 99 -15.68 -2.64 21.87
C PHE A 99 -16.65 -3.52 22.67
N ASP A 100 -16.47 -3.57 23.99
CA ASP A 100 -17.31 -4.33 24.93
C ASP A 100 -18.55 -3.53 25.43
N ASP A 101 -18.67 -2.24 25.10
CA ASP A 101 -19.79 -1.40 25.54
C ASP A 101 -21.14 -1.91 25.01
N GLU A 102 -22.20 -1.86 25.82
CA GLU A 102 -23.57 -2.21 25.43
C GLU A 102 -24.57 -1.08 25.80
N PRO A 103 -25.16 -0.37 24.82
CA PRO A 103 -24.93 -0.48 23.37
C PRO A 103 -23.58 0.11 22.95
N LEU A 104 -23.03 -0.37 21.82
CA LEU A 104 -21.81 0.18 21.25
C LEU A 104 -22.07 1.57 20.68
N VAL A 105 -21.39 2.59 21.21
CA VAL A 105 -21.53 3.98 20.77
C VAL A 105 -20.79 4.18 19.46
N PHE A 106 -21.52 4.46 18.37
CA PHE A 106 -20.94 4.67 17.05
C PHE A 106 -20.60 6.14 16.87
N SER A 107 -19.32 6.47 16.97
CA SER A 107 -18.80 7.84 16.87
C SER A 107 -17.50 7.88 16.07
N ARG A 108 -16.99 9.09 15.82
CA ARG A 108 -15.66 9.29 15.21
C ARG A 108 -14.54 8.68 16.05
N GLU A 109 -14.68 8.67 17.38
CA GLU A 109 -13.73 8.00 18.26
C GLU A 109 -13.77 6.48 18.06
N LEU A 110 -14.96 5.87 17.93
CA LEU A 110 -15.06 4.44 17.61
C LEU A 110 -14.31 4.09 16.32
N VAL A 111 -14.52 4.88 15.27
CA VAL A 111 -13.83 4.70 13.99
C VAL A 111 -12.31 4.77 14.16
N ALA A 112 -11.81 5.76 14.90
CA ALA A 112 -10.37 5.90 15.14
C ALA A 112 -9.80 4.68 15.87
N ARG A 113 -10.49 4.17 16.90
CA ARG A 113 -10.03 3.01 17.67
C ARG A 113 -10.00 1.72 16.84
N ILE A 114 -11.02 1.48 16.01
CA ILE A 114 -11.03 0.32 15.10
C ILE A 114 -9.84 0.32 14.14
N ARG A 115 -9.35 1.52 13.76
CA ARG A 115 -8.19 1.68 12.88
C ARG A 115 -6.85 1.49 13.58
N THR A 116 -6.81 1.69 14.88
CA THR A 116 -5.59 1.56 15.68
C THR A 116 -5.45 0.21 16.37
N VAL A 117 -6.53 -0.55 16.52
CA VAL A 117 -6.50 -1.90 17.11
C VAL A 117 -6.10 -2.91 16.04
N HIS A 118 -5.10 -3.74 16.34
CA HIS A 118 -4.66 -4.85 15.51
C HIS A 118 -4.96 -6.23 16.13
N ASP A 119 -5.48 -6.25 17.36
CA ASP A 119 -5.98 -7.44 18.03
C ASP A 119 -7.14 -8.07 17.22
N ALA A 120 -6.84 -9.21 16.60
CA ALA A 120 -7.79 -9.94 15.79
C ALA A 120 -9.01 -10.40 16.60
N GLU A 121 -8.86 -10.77 17.87
CA GLU A 121 -9.97 -11.24 18.70
C GLU A 121 -10.97 -10.12 18.97
N ALA A 122 -10.46 -8.96 19.40
CA ALA A 122 -11.27 -7.76 19.62
C ALA A 122 -12.00 -7.31 18.33
N LEU A 123 -11.32 -7.30 17.18
CA LEU A 123 -11.92 -6.96 15.90
C LEU A 123 -12.98 -8.00 15.45
N MET A 124 -12.75 -9.29 15.69
CA MET A 124 -13.72 -10.33 15.36
C MET A 124 -15.01 -10.21 16.19
N THR A 125 -14.94 -9.76 17.44
CA THR A 125 -16.13 -9.45 18.25
C THR A 125 -16.99 -8.38 17.57
N LEU A 126 -16.39 -7.32 17.05
CA LEU A 126 -17.11 -6.30 16.27
C LEU A 126 -17.71 -6.86 14.98
N VAL A 127 -17.02 -7.79 14.32
CA VAL A 127 -17.53 -8.40 13.08
C VAL A 127 -18.79 -9.24 13.34
N ARG A 128 -18.82 -9.98 14.45
CA ARG A 128 -19.95 -10.83 14.87
C ARG A 128 -21.13 -10.03 15.43
N ARG A 129 -20.89 -8.77 15.79
CA ARG A 129 -21.87 -7.95 16.50
C ARG A 129 -23.13 -7.68 15.66
N ASP A 130 -24.28 -7.78 16.31
CA ASP A 130 -25.56 -7.41 15.71
C ASP A 130 -25.66 -5.88 15.60
N GLU A 131 -26.05 -5.39 14.42
CA GLU A 131 -26.24 -3.96 14.15
C GLU A 131 -27.33 -3.34 15.03
N SER A 132 -28.25 -4.14 15.57
CA SER A 132 -29.25 -3.67 16.53
C SER A 132 -28.62 -3.15 17.84
N THR A 133 -27.45 -3.70 18.21
CA THR A 133 -26.70 -3.36 19.44
C THR A 133 -25.73 -2.18 19.26
N ILE A 134 -25.63 -1.66 18.04
CA ILE A 134 -24.81 -0.49 17.70
C ILE A 134 -25.75 0.72 17.64
N THR A 135 -25.38 1.82 18.26
CA THR A 135 -26.15 3.08 18.18
C THR A 135 -26.10 3.67 16.75
N HIS A 136 -26.96 4.65 16.46
CA HIS A 136 -26.77 5.47 15.25
C HIS A 136 -25.51 6.33 15.38
N TYR A 137 -24.89 6.70 14.26
CA TYR A 137 -23.71 7.53 14.29
C TYR A 137 -23.95 8.89 14.98
N GLU A 138 -23.14 9.17 16.00
CA GLU A 138 -23.14 10.41 16.77
C GLU A 138 -22.20 11.44 16.14
N LEU A 139 -22.79 12.44 15.47
CA LEU A 139 -22.03 13.54 14.89
C LEU A 139 -21.45 14.43 15.98
N SER A 140 -20.14 14.65 15.92
CA SER A 140 -19.46 15.61 16.80
C SER A 140 -19.74 17.07 16.38
N PRO A 141 -19.63 18.05 17.29
CA PRO A 141 -19.70 19.46 16.91
C PRO A 141 -18.71 19.81 15.80
N GLY A 142 -19.20 20.44 14.73
CA GLY A 142 -18.39 20.82 13.55
C GLY A 142 -18.18 19.69 12.52
N GLU A 143 -18.67 18.48 12.80
CA GLU A 143 -18.74 17.39 11.83
C GLU A 143 -19.95 17.62 10.90
N SER A 144 -19.74 17.52 9.58
CA SER A 144 -20.79 17.76 8.58
C SER A 144 -20.94 16.56 7.66
N GLY A 145 -22.09 16.42 6.99
CA GLY A 145 -22.33 15.32 6.06
C GLY A 145 -23.27 14.23 6.59
N PRO A 146 -23.57 13.22 5.75
CA PRO A 146 -24.54 12.19 6.08
C PRO A 146 -24.01 11.26 7.17
N ARG A 147 -24.90 10.79 8.06
CA ARG A 147 -24.55 9.76 9.05
C ARG A 147 -24.25 8.43 8.34
N PRO A 148 -23.10 7.79 8.63
CA PRO A 148 -22.79 6.48 8.06
C PRO A 148 -23.72 5.41 8.64
N PRO A 149 -23.95 4.31 7.89
CA PRO A 149 -24.73 3.18 8.37
C PRO A 149 -23.98 2.41 9.46
N ARG A 150 -24.71 1.76 10.38
CA ARG A 150 -24.13 0.95 11.47
C ARG A 150 -23.23 -0.17 10.97
N SER A 151 -23.55 -0.72 9.79
CA SER A 151 -22.75 -1.73 9.10
C SER A 151 -21.29 -1.29 8.88
N LEU A 152 -20.99 0.02 8.86
CA LEU A 152 -19.64 0.55 8.70
C LEU A 152 -18.69 0.05 9.82
N VAL A 153 -19.17 -0.14 11.05
CA VAL A 153 -18.36 -0.69 12.16
C VAL A 153 -17.79 -2.05 11.79
N ARG A 154 -18.62 -2.95 11.25
CA ARG A 154 -18.20 -4.27 10.77
C ARG A 154 -17.20 -4.17 9.63
N TYR A 155 -17.43 -3.27 8.67
CA TYR A 155 -16.53 -3.07 7.54
C TYR A 155 -15.15 -2.60 7.97
N LEU A 156 -15.09 -1.62 8.86
CA LEU A 156 -13.84 -1.12 9.41
C LEU A 156 -13.10 -2.23 10.17
N ALA A 157 -13.82 -3.02 10.97
CA ALA A 157 -13.22 -4.15 11.67
C ALA A 157 -12.64 -5.20 10.71
N LEU A 158 -13.39 -5.60 9.67
CA LEU A 158 -12.90 -6.51 8.63
C LEU A 158 -11.68 -5.96 7.89
N ALA A 159 -11.66 -4.65 7.62
CA ALA A 159 -10.55 -4.01 6.92
C ALA A 159 -9.25 -3.94 7.75
N SER A 160 -9.38 -3.91 9.08
CA SER A 160 -8.28 -3.92 10.05
C SER A 160 -7.78 -5.34 10.39
N ILE A 161 -8.57 -6.40 10.13
CA ILE A 161 -8.15 -7.78 10.41
C ILE A 161 -7.05 -8.23 9.43
N PRO A 162 -5.90 -8.73 9.92
CA PRO A 162 -4.88 -9.36 9.07
C PRO A 162 -5.36 -10.76 8.63
N THR A 163 -6.25 -10.80 7.64
CA THR A 163 -7.01 -11.99 7.25
C THR A 163 -6.15 -13.23 7.01
N TYR A 164 -4.99 -13.09 6.37
CA TYR A 164 -4.05 -14.19 6.14
C TYR A 164 -3.57 -14.82 7.45
N TRP A 165 -3.09 -13.99 8.38
CA TRP A 165 -2.61 -14.44 9.69
C TRP A 165 -3.73 -15.07 10.51
N VAL A 166 -4.93 -14.49 10.51
CA VAL A 166 -6.09 -15.02 11.24
C VAL A 166 -6.52 -16.40 10.71
N VAL A 167 -6.54 -16.60 9.39
CA VAL A 167 -6.88 -17.89 8.78
C VAL A 167 -5.87 -18.99 9.15
N ASP A 168 -4.59 -18.61 9.28
CA ASP A 168 -3.49 -19.52 9.60
C ASP A 168 -3.41 -19.85 11.10
N ASN A 169 -3.74 -18.91 11.98
CA ASN A 169 -3.41 -19.02 13.41
C ASN A 169 -4.63 -19.06 14.34
N VAL A 170 -5.82 -18.64 13.90
CA VAL A 170 -7.00 -18.49 14.77
C VAL A 170 -8.19 -19.27 14.21
N ALA A 171 -8.44 -20.47 14.72
CA ALA A 171 -9.44 -21.41 14.19
C ALA A 171 -10.87 -20.84 14.12
N GLU A 172 -11.29 -20.11 15.14
CA GLU A 172 -12.59 -19.43 15.13
C GLU A 172 -12.65 -18.28 14.13
N GLY A 173 -11.54 -17.57 13.94
CA GLY A 173 -11.43 -16.50 12.95
C GLY A 173 -11.49 -17.03 11.54
N ARG A 174 -10.78 -18.13 11.24
CA ARG A 174 -10.94 -18.86 9.98
C ARG A 174 -12.41 -19.18 9.72
N ARG A 175 -13.11 -19.76 10.70
CA ARG A 175 -14.52 -20.13 10.55
C ARG A 175 -15.39 -18.91 10.23
N LEU A 176 -15.25 -17.84 11.02
CA LEU A 176 -16.00 -16.60 10.84
C LEU A 176 -15.76 -15.97 9.45
N LEU A 177 -14.49 -15.76 9.08
CA LEU A 177 -14.14 -15.10 7.82
C LEU A 177 -14.61 -15.92 6.61
N LEU A 178 -14.48 -17.25 6.65
CA LEU A 178 -14.95 -18.12 5.57
C LEU A 178 -16.47 -18.23 5.50
N GLU A 179 -17.17 -18.20 6.63
CA GLU A 179 -18.63 -18.11 6.66
C GLU A 179 -19.09 -16.80 6.02
N ARG A 180 -18.54 -15.65 6.46
CA ARG A 180 -18.84 -14.34 5.87
C ARG A 180 -18.54 -14.28 4.38
N LEU A 181 -17.42 -14.85 3.94
CA LEU A 181 -17.06 -14.91 2.52
C LEU A 181 -18.11 -15.66 1.69
N ARG A 182 -18.68 -16.74 2.25
CA ARG A 182 -19.73 -17.55 1.60
C ARG A 182 -21.11 -16.89 1.63
N THR A 183 -21.45 -16.18 2.70
CA THR A 183 -22.81 -15.68 2.93
C THR A 183 -23.00 -14.21 2.54
N SER A 184 -21.94 -13.39 2.55
CA SER A 184 -22.05 -11.97 2.21
C SER A 184 -22.42 -11.78 0.74
N LYS A 185 -23.35 -10.84 0.50
CA LYS A 185 -23.76 -10.40 -0.84
C LYS A 185 -23.13 -9.06 -1.24
N ASP A 186 -22.42 -8.40 -0.32
CA ASP A 186 -21.74 -7.14 -0.61
C ASP A 186 -20.34 -7.42 -1.18
N ALA A 187 -20.11 -7.00 -2.43
CA ALA A 187 -18.83 -7.17 -3.09
C ALA A 187 -17.68 -6.48 -2.35
N ARG A 188 -17.94 -5.37 -1.65
CA ARG A 188 -16.94 -4.65 -0.85
C ARG A 188 -16.48 -5.48 0.33
N GLU A 189 -17.40 -6.17 1.00
CA GLU A 189 -17.05 -7.10 2.07
C GLU A 189 -16.21 -8.26 1.55
N GLN A 190 -16.64 -8.86 0.44
CA GLN A 190 -15.93 -9.97 -0.18
C GLN A 190 -14.54 -9.58 -0.67
N LEU A 191 -14.34 -8.32 -1.10
CA LEU A 191 -13.01 -7.79 -1.40
C LEU A 191 -12.09 -7.78 -0.18
N LEU A 192 -12.59 -7.34 0.98
CA LEU A 192 -11.83 -7.36 2.24
C LEU A 192 -11.51 -8.79 2.69
N LEU A 193 -12.47 -9.70 2.49
CA LEU A 193 -12.37 -11.11 2.86
C LEU A 193 -11.56 -11.97 1.88
N HIS A 194 -11.20 -11.46 0.71
CA HIS A 194 -10.46 -12.24 -0.28
C HIS A 194 -9.14 -12.79 0.28
N GLY A 195 -8.42 -12.02 1.08
CA GLY A 195 -7.17 -12.49 1.70
C GLY A 195 -7.35 -13.80 2.49
N ALA A 196 -8.53 -14.01 3.08
CA ALA A 196 -8.87 -15.27 3.76
C ALA A 196 -8.98 -16.44 2.77
N ALA A 197 -9.59 -16.23 1.60
CA ALA A 197 -9.67 -17.25 0.54
C ALA A 197 -8.27 -17.64 0.04
N SER A 198 -7.43 -16.65 -0.26
CA SER A 198 -6.07 -16.86 -0.74
C SER A 198 -5.20 -17.61 0.27
N ALA A 199 -5.35 -17.31 1.57
CA ALA A 199 -4.67 -18.04 2.63
C ALA A 199 -5.06 -19.53 2.65
N VAL A 200 -6.36 -19.85 2.59
CA VAL A 200 -6.83 -21.24 2.47
C VAL A 200 -6.26 -21.91 1.23
N TYR A 201 -6.25 -21.22 0.08
CA TYR A 201 -5.70 -21.80 -1.14
C TYR A 201 -4.21 -22.12 -1.02
N ALA A 202 -3.42 -21.20 -0.47
CA ALA A 202 -1.98 -21.40 -0.26
C ALA A 202 -1.71 -22.56 0.71
N GLN A 203 -2.45 -22.65 1.81
CA GLN A 203 -2.33 -23.76 2.77
C GLN A 203 -2.61 -25.13 2.15
N MET A 204 -3.65 -25.24 1.31
CA MET A 204 -3.97 -26.51 0.64
C MET A 204 -2.86 -26.99 -0.29
N LEU A 205 -1.99 -26.10 -0.74
CA LEU A 205 -0.85 -26.43 -1.60
C LEU A 205 0.47 -26.54 -0.83
N TRP A 206 0.46 -26.35 0.49
CA TRP A 206 1.67 -26.41 1.29
C TRP A 206 2.31 -27.82 1.23
N GLY A 207 3.59 -27.87 0.86
CA GLY A 207 4.35 -29.10 0.67
C GLY A 207 4.14 -29.81 -0.69
N HIS A 208 3.06 -29.51 -1.42
CA HIS A 208 2.81 -30.04 -2.78
C HIS A 208 2.19 -28.94 -3.65
N PRO A 209 3.00 -28.09 -4.30
CA PRO A 209 2.49 -26.92 -5.03
C PRO A 209 1.62 -27.27 -6.25
N GLU A 210 1.59 -28.54 -6.66
CA GLU A 210 0.88 -29.03 -7.85
C GLU A 210 -0.51 -29.61 -7.54
N ARG A 211 -0.81 -29.96 -6.27
CA ARG A 211 -2.07 -30.61 -5.89
C ARG A 211 -2.55 -30.22 -4.50
N ALA A 212 -3.85 -30.02 -4.33
CA ALA A 212 -4.45 -29.78 -3.02
C ALA A 212 -4.29 -30.95 -2.06
N ARG A 213 -4.03 -30.64 -0.79
CA ARG A 213 -4.15 -31.51 0.38
C ARG A 213 -5.38 -31.10 1.19
N GLY A 214 -6.57 -31.51 0.74
CA GLY A 214 -7.84 -31.25 1.43
C GLY A 214 -8.94 -30.74 0.50
N ALA A 215 -10.18 -30.71 1.02
CA ALA A 215 -11.36 -30.34 0.24
C ALA A 215 -11.79 -28.87 0.39
N GLU A 216 -11.28 -28.15 1.40
CA GLU A 216 -11.77 -26.80 1.72
C GLU A 216 -11.44 -25.77 0.62
N GLY A 217 -10.20 -25.72 0.17
CA GLY A 217 -9.79 -24.86 -0.95
C GLY A 217 -10.56 -25.16 -2.24
N PRO A 218 -10.62 -26.43 -2.71
CA PRO A 218 -11.45 -26.80 -3.86
C PRO A 218 -12.94 -26.46 -3.69
N ALA A 219 -13.54 -26.67 -2.53
CA ALA A 219 -14.93 -26.32 -2.27
C ALA A 219 -15.16 -24.80 -2.33
N LEU A 220 -14.24 -24.02 -1.76
CA LEU A 220 -14.30 -22.57 -1.78
C LEU A 220 -14.16 -22.03 -3.20
N LEU A 221 -13.16 -22.49 -3.97
CA LEU A 221 -12.95 -22.05 -5.35
C LEU A 221 -14.14 -22.42 -6.24
N ARG A 222 -14.75 -23.58 -6.06
CA ARG A 222 -15.98 -23.97 -6.77
C ARG A 222 -17.13 -23.00 -6.52
N GLY A 223 -17.34 -22.59 -5.26
CA GLY A 223 -18.34 -21.59 -4.91
C GLY A 223 -18.04 -20.22 -5.53
N VAL A 224 -16.76 -19.81 -5.52
CA VAL A 224 -16.28 -18.58 -6.15
C VAL A 224 -16.51 -18.58 -7.66
N LEU A 225 -16.19 -19.67 -8.36
CA LEU A 225 -16.42 -19.83 -9.80
C LEU A 225 -17.90 -19.66 -10.17
N ALA A 226 -18.80 -20.28 -9.39
CA ALA A 226 -20.25 -20.14 -9.59
C ALA A 226 -20.72 -18.68 -9.38
N GLY A 227 -20.24 -18.03 -8.32
CA GLY A 227 -20.55 -16.62 -8.03
C GLY A 227 -20.00 -15.65 -9.07
N MET A 228 -18.78 -15.90 -9.59
CA MET A 228 -18.19 -15.08 -10.66
C MET A 228 -19.06 -15.10 -11.92
N LYS A 229 -19.54 -16.27 -12.34
CA LYS A 229 -20.42 -16.37 -13.51
C LYS A 229 -21.65 -15.46 -13.38
N GLN A 230 -22.31 -15.50 -12.22
CA GLN A 230 -23.46 -14.62 -11.95
C GLN A 230 -23.10 -13.13 -11.97
N ARG A 231 -21.94 -12.76 -11.41
CA ARG A 231 -21.47 -11.36 -11.36
C ARG A 231 -21.14 -10.81 -12.74
N LEU A 232 -20.54 -11.61 -13.61
CA LEU A 232 -20.20 -11.21 -14.98
C LEU A 232 -21.44 -10.81 -15.79
N ASP A 233 -22.57 -11.50 -15.56
CA ASP A 233 -23.87 -11.21 -16.17
C ASP A 233 -24.64 -10.08 -15.46
N GLY A 234 -24.12 -9.59 -14.32
CA GLY A 234 -24.73 -8.57 -13.49
C GLY A 234 -24.55 -7.13 -14.02
N PRO A 235 -25.19 -6.14 -13.36
CA PRO A 235 -25.01 -4.74 -13.71
C PRO A 235 -23.57 -4.27 -13.44
N PRO A 236 -23.12 -3.19 -14.10
CA PRO A 236 -21.81 -2.62 -13.84
C PRO A 236 -21.72 -2.09 -12.41
N ASP A 237 -20.75 -2.62 -11.66
CA ASP A 237 -20.45 -2.21 -10.29
C ASP A 237 -18.92 -2.28 -10.06
N PRO A 238 -18.26 -1.15 -9.69
CA PRO A 238 -16.81 -1.12 -9.50
C PRO A 238 -16.28 -2.11 -8.47
N ALA A 239 -16.99 -2.31 -7.36
CA ALA A 239 -16.57 -3.25 -6.32
C ALA A 239 -16.63 -4.71 -6.83
N THR A 240 -17.73 -5.07 -7.49
CA THR A 240 -17.92 -6.37 -8.12
C THR A 240 -16.87 -6.63 -9.20
N LEU A 241 -16.52 -5.62 -10.01
CA LEU A 241 -15.47 -5.73 -11.01
C LEU A 241 -14.10 -6.04 -10.37
N GLU A 242 -13.68 -5.31 -9.35
CA GLU A 242 -12.41 -5.60 -8.65
C GLU A 242 -12.38 -7.02 -8.08
N LEU A 243 -13.50 -7.46 -7.53
CA LEU A 243 -13.62 -8.79 -6.94
C LEU A 243 -13.50 -9.87 -8.01
N VAL A 244 -14.15 -9.69 -9.17
CA VAL A 244 -14.05 -10.62 -10.29
C VAL A 244 -12.62 -10.66 -10.86
N LEU A 245 -11.96 -9.51 -11.04
CA LEU A 245 -10.56 -9.45 -11.50
C LEU A 245 -9.61 -10.21 -10.57
N LEU A 246 -9.86 -10.15 -9.27
CA LEU A 246 -9.15 -10.91 -8.26
C LEU A 246 -9.41 -12.43 -8.39
N GLN A 247 -10.68 -12.81 -8.42
CA GLN A 247 -11.11 -14.21 -8.44
C GLN A 247 -10.80 -14.94 -9.76
N VAL A 248 -10.74 -14.24 -10.90
CA VAL A 248 -10.29 -14.82 -12.18
C VAL A 248 -8.81 -15.21 -12.11
N ALA A 249 -7.98 -14.38 -11.47
CA ALA A 249 -6.57 -14.73 -11.26
C ALA A 249 -6.45 -15.99 -10.39
N ASP A 250 -7.22 -16.08 -9.30
CA ASP A 250 -7.29 -17.29 -8.47
C ASP A 250 -7.75 -18.52 -9.26
N ALA A 251 -8.75 -18.38 -10.13
CA ALA A 251 -9.22 -19.48 -10.98
C ALA A 251 -8.13 -20.00 -11.91
N GLY A 252 -7.32 -19.12 -12.50
CA GLY A 252 -6.20 -19.53 -13.34
C GLY A 252 -5.10 -20.23 -12.54
N VAL A 253 -4.75 -19.64 -11.40
CA VAL A 253 -3.66 -20.09 -10.56
C VAL A 253 -4.01 -21.40 -9.85
N PHE A 254 -5.22 -21.60 -9.34
CA PHE A 254 -5.59 -22.75 -8.52
C PHE A 254 -6.47 -23.79 -9.24
N GLY A 255 -7.07 -23.46 -10.39
CA GLY A 255 -8.06 -24.30 -11.08
C GLY A 255 -7.58 -25.73 -11.35
N VAL A 256 -6.42 -25.90 -12.00
CA VAL A 256 -5.83 -27.23 -12.27
C VAL A 256 -5.50 -27.95 -10.97
N ARG A 257 -4.84 -27.25 -10.04
CA ARG A 257 -4.30 -27.80 -8.79
C ARG A 257 -5.39 -28.30 -7.84
N PHE A 258 -6.60 -27.77 -7.99
CA PHE A 258 -7.78 -28.14 -7.22
C PHE A 258 -8.75 -29.05 -8.00
N GLY A 259 -8.39 -29.50 -9.21
CA GLY A 259 -9.24 -30.37 -10.03
C GLY A 259 -10.49 -29.69 -10.57
N LEU A 260 -10.44 -28.38 -10.80
CA LEU A 260 -11.51 -27.52 -11.32
C LEU A 260 -11.16 -26.92 -12.68
N GLU A 261 -10.25 -27.56 -13.42
CA GLU A 261 -9.73 -27.04 -14.68
C GLU A 261 -10.85 -26.79 -15.70
N ARG A 262 -11.78 -27.73 -15.86
CA ARG A 262 -12.85 -27.63 -16.85
C ARG A 262 -13.74 -26.41 -16.59
N GLU A 263 -14.15 -26.22 -15.35
CA GLU A 263 -14.98 -25.10 -14.92
C GLU A 263 -14.24 -23.77 -15.05
N ALA A 264 -12.97 -23.72 -14.63
CA ALA A 264 -12.13 -22.53 -14.76
C ALA A 264 -11.89 -22.16 -16.23
N ARG A 265 -11.58 -23.13 -17.10
CA ARG A 265 -11.39 -22.92 -18.54
C ARG A 265 -12.67 -22.45 -19.22
N ALA A 266 -13.83 -23.00 -18.86
CA ALA A 266 -15.10 -22.56 -19.41
C ALA A 266 -15.38 -21.08 -19.08
N LEU A 267 -15.14 -20.66 -17.83
CA LEU A 267 -15.30 -19.27 -17.40
C LEU A 267 -14.32 -18.33 -18.15
N VAL A 268 -13.03 -18.66 -18.11
CA VAL A 268 -11.95 -17.90 -18.75
C VAL A 268 -12.16 -17.81 -20.26
N GLY A 269 -12.51 -18.92 -20.91
CA GLY A 269 -12.81 -18.97 -22.33
C GLY A 269 -14.01 -18.11 -22.71
N GLY A 270 -15.08 -18.11 -21.91
CA GLY A 270 -16.24 -17.25 -22.12
C GLY A 270 -15.90 -15.76 -22.06
N ILE A 271 -15.09 -15.34 -21.10
CA ILE A 271 -14.64 -13.94 -20.97
C ILE A 271 -13.78 -13.53 -22.19
N LEU A 272 -12.82 -14.37 -22.61
CA LEU A 272 -11.97 -14.07 -23.77
C LEU A 272 -12.74 -14.06 -25.08
N ALA A 273 -13.72 -14.96 -25.26
CA ALA A 273 -14.59 -14.98 -26.43
C ALA A 273 -15.44 -13.70 -26.53
N ALA A 274 -15.89 -13.17 -25.39
CA ALA A 274 -16.57 -11.89 -25.31
C ALA A 274 -15.62 -10.68 -25.36
N LYS A 275 -14.30 -10.88 -25.50
CA LYS A 275 -13.27 -9.81 -25.42
C LYS A 275 -13.40 -8.96 -24.15
N GLY A 276 -13.88 -9.56 -23.06
CA GLY A 276 -14.19 -8.89 -21.80
C GLY A 276 -15.38 -7.93 -21.84
N GLU A 277 -16.07 -7.80 -22.97
CA GLU A 277 -17.25 -6.93 -23.14
C GLU A 277 -18.50 -7.59 -22.54
N LEU A 278 -18.57 -7.59 -21.20
CA LEU A 278 -19.63 -8.23 -20.43
C LEU A 278 -20.52 -7.17 -19.76
N PRO A 279 -21.76 -7.50 -19.35
CA PRO A 279 -22.63 -6.58 -18.63
C PRO A 279 -21.94 -5.84 -17.48
N LEU A 280 -21.14 -6.56 -16.68
CA LEU A 280 -20.36 -5.99 -15.55
C LEU A 280 -19.37 -4.89 -15.96
N THR A 281 -18.87 -4.89 -17.20
CA THR A 281 -17.84 -3.95 -17.65
C THR A 281 -18.42 -2.72 -18.37
N ARG A 282 -19.72 -2.69 -18.64
CA ARG A 282 -20.35 -1.61 -19.41
C ARG A 282 -20.32 -0.29 -18.64
N GLY A 283 -19.90 0.78 -19.30
CA GLY A 283 -19.85 2.13 -18.69
C GLY A 283 -18.71 2.34 -17.69
N VAL A 284 -17.83 1.34 -17.48
CA VAL A 284 -16.62 1.49 -16.66
C VAL A 284 -15.39 1.58 -17.60
N PRO A 285 -14.78 2.77 -17.76
CA PRO A 285 -13.65 2.94 -18.69
C PRO A 285 -12.51 1.96 -18.39
N GLY A 286 -12.07 1.23 -19.42
CA GLY A 286 -10.97 0.26 -19.33
C GLY A 286 -11.30 -1.09 -18.71
N ALA A 287 -12.52 -1.30 -18.18
CA ALA A 287 -12.88 -2.53 -17.46
C ALA A 287 -12.79 -3.82 -18.30
N ALA A 288 -13.33 -3.81 -19.52
CA ALA A 288 -13.29 -4.98 -20.42
C ALA A 288 -11.84 -5.40 -20.70
N ARG A 289 -10.97 -4.41 -20.92
CA ARG A 289 -9.55 -4.62 -21.18
C ARG A 289 -8.81 -5.16 -19.95
N ASP A 290 -8.99 -4.56 -18.77
CA ASP A 290 -8.40 -5.08 -17.52
C ASP A 290 -8.82 -6.54 -17.30
N LEU A 291 -10.09 -6.85 -17.56
CA LEU A 291 -10.65 -8.19 -17.43
C LEU A 291 -10.01 -9.17 -18.41
N VAL A 292 -9.86 -8.78 -19.68
CA VAL A 292 -9.17 -9.61 -20.69
C VAL A 292 -7.72 -9.87 -20.30
N GLU A 293 -6.98 -8.86 -19.88
CA GLU A 293 -5.56 -8.98 -19.56
C GLU A 293 -5.34 -9.99 -18.41
N ILE A 294 -6.15 -9.86 -17.35
CA ILE A 294 -6.14 -10.80 -16.23
C ILE A 294 -6.58 -12.20 -16.67
N THR A 295 -7.63 -12.30 -17.46
CA THR A 295 -8.18 -13.57 -17.95
C THR A 295 -7.18 -14.31 -18.83
N ARG A 296 -6.43 -13.59 -19.67
CA ARG A 296 -5.38 -14.19 -20.49
C ARG A 296 -4.23 -14.71 -19.63
N GLY A 297 -3.88 -13.99 -18.57
CA GLY A 297 -2.93 -14.47 -17.58
C GLY A 297 -3.43 -15.72 -16.87
N ALA A 298 -4.72 -15.76 -16.51
CA ALA A 298 -5.34 -16.93 -15.92
C ALA A 298 -5.32 -18.15 -16.86
N LEU A 299 -5.61 -17.95 -18.16
CA LEU A 299 -5.51 -19.03 -19.15
C LEU A 299 -4.08 -19.58 -19.25
N PHE A 300 -3.08 -18.69 -19.28
CA PHE A 300 -1.67 -19.11 -19.28
C PHE A 300 -1.34 -19.95 -18.04
N ASP A 301 -1.83 -19.55 -16.86
CA ASP A 301 -1.60 -20.29 -15.61
C ASP A 301 -2.33 -21.65 -15.60
N LEU A 302 -3.45 -21.80 -16.30
CA LEU A 302 -4.12 -23.10 -16.52
C LEU A 302 -3.32 -23.99 -17.48
N ASP A 303 -2.74 -23.42 -18.54
CA ASP A 303 -1.93 -24.16 -19.52
C ASP A 303 -0.55 -24.54 -18.97
N THR A 304 0.00 -23.71 -18.10
CA THR A 304 1.32 -23.88 -17.48
C THR A 304 1.19 -23.68 -15.96
N PRO A 305 0.67 -24.67 -15.21
CA PRO A 305 0.47 -24.57 -13.78
C PRO A 305 1.71 -24.08 -13.03
N GLN A 306 1.52 -23.11 -12.15
CA GLN A 306 2.61 -22.51 -11.39
C GLN A 306 3.18 -23.49 -10.35
N LYS A 307 4.51 -23.44 -10.20
CA LYS A 307 5.25 -24.22 -9.17
C LYS A 307 5.25 -23.55 -7.79
N SER A 308 4.81 -22.30 -7.69
CA SER A 308 4.68 -21.56 -6.44
C SER A 308 3.26 -21.64 -5.88
N VAL A 309 3.11 -21.62 -4.56
CA VAL A 309 1.79 -21.60 -3.89
C VAL A 309 1.09 -20.24 -3.99
N GLY A 310 1.86 -19.15 -4.18
CA GLY A 310 1.35 -17.79 -4.28
C GLY A 310 0.80 -17.44 -5.66
N VAL A 311 -0.12 -16.48 -5.69
CA VAL A 311 -0.62 -15.84 -6.91
C VAL A 311 0.46 -14.87 -7.41
N ARG A 312 0.81 -14.92 -8.70
CA ARG A 312 1.70 -13.92 -9.32
C ARG A 312 1.06 -12.54 -9.31
N ASP A 313 1.89 -11.50 -9.21
CA ASP A 313 1.40 -10.13 -9.26
C ASP A 313 0.59 -9.86 -10.52
N ARG A 314 -0.55 -9.21 -10.29
CA ARG A 314 -1.47 -8.81 -11.34
C ARG A 314 -0.94 -7.54 -11.99
N PRO A 315 -1.11 -7.36 -13.30
CA PRO A 315 -0.94 -6.07 -13.94
C PRO A 315 -1.70 -4.98 -13.16
N ARG A 316 -1.06 -3.83 -12.94
CA ARG A 316 -1.75 -2.68 -12.34
C ARG A 316 -2.85 -2.22 -13.31
N PRO A 317 -4.10 -2.04 -12.85
CA PRO A 317 -5.17 -1.55 -13.71
C PRO A 317 -4.85 -0.13 -14.17
N ARG A 318 -5.31 0.23 -15.37
CA ARG A 318 -5.08 1.58 -15.93
C ARG A 318 -6.13 2.60 -15.54
N ARG A 319 -7.29 2.10 -15.12
CA ARG A 319 -8.34 2.91 -14.49
C ARG A 319 -8.01 3.12 -13.02
N ARG A 320 -8.66 4.11 -12.40
CA ARG A 320 -8.68 4.22 -10.95
C ARG A 320 -9.24 2.92 -10.37
N ARG A 321 -8.42 2.21 -9.60
CA ARG A 321 -8.82 1.00 -8.88
C ARG A 321 -9.87 1.37 -7.85
N PHE A 322 -10.92 0.57 -7.74
CA PHE A 322 -11.83 0.71 -6.61
C PHE A 322 -11.12 0.17 -5.36
N ASP A 323 -11.04 1.00 -4.34
CA ASP A 323 -10.48 0.64 -3.05
C ASP A 323 -11.61 0.59 -2.02
N PRO A 324 -11.98 -0.61 -1.52
CA PRO A 324 -13.04 -0.72 -0.51
C PRO A 324 -12.70 0.05 0.76
N ARG A 325 -11.42 0.28 1.08
CA ARG A 325 -11.03 1.08 2.25
C ARG A 325 -11.34 2.56 2.02
N LYS A 326 -11.03 3.08 0.82
CA LYS A 326 -11.25 4.48 0.45
C LYS A 326 -12.72 4.81 0.22
N ASP A 327 -13.48 3.93 -0.44
CA ASP A 327 -14.91 4.13 -0.70
C ASP A 327 -15.70 4.46 0.57
N TRP A 328 -15.42 3.72 1.65
CA TRP A 328 -16.07 3.94 2.93
C TRP A 328 -15.48 5.09 3.75
N LEU A 329 -14.19 5.39 3.60
CA LEU A 329 -13.58 6.61 4.15
C LEU A 329 -14.25 7.86 3.58
N ASP A 330 -14.48 7.87 2.26
CA ASP A 330 -15.16 8.96 1.56
C ASP A 330 -16.65 9.08 2.00
N ALA A 331 -17.21 8.01 2.56
CA ALA A 331 -18.58 7.97 3.12
C ALA A 331 -18.66 8.43 4.59
N GLU A 332 -17.53 8.70 5.27
CA GLU A 332 -17.55 9.32 6.59
C GLU A 332 -18.08 10.76 6.51
N PRO A 333 -18.77 11.25 7.54
CA PRO A 333 -19.14 12.66 7.61
C PRO A 333 -17.90 13.54 7.42
N ALA A 334 -17.95 14.42 6.43
CA ALA A 334 -16.88 15.31 6.02
C ALA A 334 -15.55 14.60 5.69
N GLY A 335 -15.55 13.29 5.44
CA GLY A 335 -14.34 12.47 5.29
C GLY A 335 -13.40 12.56 6.51
N GLY A 336 -13.94 12.79 7.71
CA GLY A 336 -13.14 13.00 8.91
C GLY A 336 -12.39 14.34 8.96
N LYS A 337 -12.75 15.32 8.11
CA LYS A 337 -12.19 16.67 8.15
C LYS A 337 -12.60 17.40 9.42
N VAL A 338 -11.67 18.17 9.97
CA VAL A 338 -11.90 19.04 11.13
C VAL A 338 -12.27 20.45 10.67
N PRO A 339 -12.91 21.27 11.51
CA PRO A 339 -13.07 22.70 11.24
C PRO A 339 -11.72 23.38 10.96
N GLU A 340 -11.70 24.32 10.01
CA GLU A 340 -10.47 24.99 9.57
C GLU A 340 -9.73 25.68 10.73
N ALA A 341 -10.45 26.30 11.66
CA ALA A 341 -9.85 26.91 12.85
C ALA A 341 -9.09 25.89 13.71
N ALA A 342 -9.63 24.67 13.86
CA ALA A 342 -8.98 23.59 14.60
C ALA A 342 -7.76 23.05 13.83
N ALA A 343 -7.85 22.96 12.50
CA ALA A 343 -6.74 22.61 11.64
C ALA A 343 -5.58 23.63 11.75
N LEU A 344 -5.87 24.93 11.66
CA LEU A 344 -4.87 25.99 11.82
C LEU A 344 -4.24 25.99 13.21
N ALA A 345 -5.02 25.76 14.27
CA ALA A 345 -4.47 25.60 15.62
C ALA A 345 -3.49 24.43 15.69
N ARG A 346 -3.84 23.28 15.11
CA ARG A 346 -2.95 22.11 15.06
C ARG A 346 -1.68 22.38 14.25
N VAL A 347 -1.77 23.10 13.13
CA VAL A 347 -0.61 23.50 12.32
C VAL A 347 0.38 24.33 13.15
N ARG A 348 -0.09 25.29 13.95
CA ARG A 348 0.78 26.10 14.83
C ARG A 348 1.47 25.24 15.88
N ASP A 349 0.77 24.28 16.46
CA ASP A 349 1.35 23.36 17.43
C ASP A 349 2.43 22.48 16.80
N LEU A 350 2.18 21.97 15.59
CA LEU A 350 3.13 21.18 14.82
C LEU A 350 4.37 21.99 14.43
N ASP A 351 4.23 23.28 14.10
CA ASP A 351 5.37 24.17 13.85
C ASP A 351 6.25 24.31 15.11
N GLY A 352 5.62 24.45 16.28
CA GLY A 352 6.32 24.47 17.56
C GLY A 352 7.03 23.14 17.86
N GLU A 353 6.38 22.01 17.61
CA GLU A 353 7.00 20.68 17.73
C GLU A 353 8.21 20.55 16.82
N LEU A 354 8.06 20.92 15.54
CA LEU A 354 9.14 20.87 14.55
C LEU A 354 10.32 21.77 14.92
N ALA A 355 10.12 22.88 15.64
CA ALA A 355 11.21 23.72 16.12
C ALA A 355 12.01 23.08 17.27
N THR A 356 11.41 22.15 18.01
CA THR A 356 12.01 21.56 19.23
C THR A 356 12.60 20.17 19.02
N LEU A 357 12.09 19.41 18.05
CA LEU A 357 12.54 18.04 17.77
C LEU A 357 13.96 18.02 17.22
N ARG A 358 14.77 17.09 17.71
CA ARG A 358 16.21 17.00 17.44
C ARG A 358 16.56 15.99 16.34
N PHE A 359 15.71 14.97 16.16
CA PHE A 359 15.96 13.85 15.26
C PHE A 359 15.06 13.87 14.03
N ASN A 360 15.57 13.43 12.88
CA ASN A 360 14.87 13.46 11.60
C ASN A 360 13.63 12.56 11.57
N ALA A 361 13.66 11.39 12.22
CA ALA A 361 12.51 10.49 12.26
C ALA A 361 11.24 11.13 12.88
N PRO A 362 11.26 11.67 14.12
CA PRO A 362 10.10 12.37 14.68
C PRO A 362 9.76 13.65 13.90
N ARG A 363 10.75 14.36 13.35
CA ARG A 363 10.51 15.54 12.51
C ARG A 363 9.75 15.17 11.23
N CYS A 364 10.10 14.06 10.60
CA CYS A 364 9.40 13.54 9.42
C CYS A 364 7.93 13.20 9.73
N TYR A 365 7.64 12.61 10.90
CA TYR A 365 6.26 12.41 11.35
C TYR A 365 5.51 13.74 11.42
N VAL A 366 6.08 14.74 12.11
CA VAL A 366 5.45 16.07 12.28
C VAL A 366 5.23 16.76 10.93
N LEU A 367 6.16 16.62 9.98
CA LEU A 367 5.98 17.10 8.61
C LEU A 367 4.83 16.41 7.89
N GLY A 368 4.71 15.08 8.04
CA GLY A 368 3.59 14.31 7.51
C GLY A 368 2.25 14.76 8.08
N GLU A 369 2.19 15.08 9.37
CA GLU A 369 1.02 15.67 10.01
C GLU A 369 0.75 17.08 9.49
N LEU A 370 1.77 17.94 9.34
CA LEU A 370 1.61 19.28 8.74
C LEU A 370 0.93 19.17 7.38
N GLY A 371 1.37 18.25 6.52
CA GLY A 371 0.74 17.96 5.23
C GLY A 371 -0.76 17.67 5.30
N ARG A 372 -1.18 16.92 6.33
CA ARG A 372 -2.58 16.49 6.51
C ARG A 372 -3.45 17.57 7.12
N TRP A 373 -2.89 18.36 8.04
CA TRP A 373 -3.64 19.35 8.80
C TRP A 373 -3.67 20.72 8.12
N MET A 374 -2.76 21.01 7.19
CA MET A 374 -2.67 22.33 6.56
C MET A 374 -3.85 22.60 5.63
N PRO A 375 -4.68 23.65 5.91
CA PRO A 375 -5.74 24.04 4.99
C PRO A 375 -5.19 24.49 3.63
N PRO A 376 -5.93 24.34 2.52
CA PRO A 376 -5.43 24.65 1.17
C PRO A 376 -4.90 26.08 1.00
N ALA A 377 -5.59 27.07 1.57
CA ALA A 377 -5.16 28.47 1.51
C ALA A 377 -3.85 28.70 2.28
N GLU A 378 -3.69 28.04 3.42
CA GLU A 378 -2.49 28.11 4.25
C GLU A 378 -1.30 27.43 3.57
N ALA A 379 -1.53 26.27 2.93
CA ALA A 379 -0.52 25.55 2.15
C ALA A 379 0.00 26.41 0.99
N SER A 380 -0.91 27.03 0.23
CA SER A 380 -0.54 27.94 -0.86
C SER A 380 0.33 29.11 -0.39
N ARG A 381 -0.04 29.73 0.75
CA ARG A 381 0.69 30.86 1.34
C ARG A 381 2.08 30.45 1.83
N ARG A 382 2.22 29.26 2.42
CA ARG A 382 3.47 28.82 3.08
C ARG A 382 4.37 27.96 2.21
N PHE A 383 3.94 27.59 1.00
CA PHE A 383 4.64 26.63 0.15
C PHE A 383 6.14 26.92 -0.01
N ASP A 384 6.52 28.15 -0.39
CA ASP A 384 7.93 28.48 -0.62
C ASP A 384 8.77 28.39 0.67
N ALA A 385 8.21 28.86 1.79
CA ALA A 385 8.88 28.75 3.09
C ALA A 385 8.98 27.30 3.58
N PHE A 386 8.01 26.45 3.22
CA PHE A 386 8.02 25.03 3.54
C PHE A 386 9.06 24.25 2.71
N VAL A 387 9.23 24.66 1.45
CA VAL A 387 10.15 24.06 0.47
C VAL A 387 11.59 24.56 0.65
N ALA A 388 11.81 25.80 1.07
CA ALA A 388 13.15 26.40 1.19
C ALA A 388 14.18 25.52 1.94
N PRO A 389 13.84 24.82 3.06
CA PRO A 389 14.78 23.96 3.77
C PRO A 389 15.28 22.73 2.99
N ILE A 390 14.64 22.38 1.87
CA ILE A 390 15.10 21.31 0.97
C ILE A 390 16.44 21.67 0.32
N PHE A 391 16.76 22.95 0.22
CA PHE A 391 17.90 23.45 -0.53
C PHE A 391 18.96 24.09 0.38
N GLU A 392 20.23 23.89 0.02
CA GLU A 392 21.38 24.64 0.52
C GLU A 392 22.01 25.38 -0.66
N GLY A 393 21.65 26.66 -0.81
CA GLY A 393 21.87 27.39 -2.05
C GLY A 393 21.11 26.72 -3.20
N ASP A 394 21.83 26.33 -4.25
CA ASP A 394 21.24 25.63 -5.40
C ASP A 394 21.22 24.10 -5.24
N ARG A 395 21.84 23.56 -4.18
CA ARG A 395 22.00 22.11 -3.99
C ARG A 395 20.86 21.53 -3.16
N ILE A 396 20.47 20.30 -3.47
CA ILE A 396 19.40 19.56 -2.79
C ILE A 396 20.00 18.81 -1.60
N ARG A 397 19.48 19.05 -0.39
CA ARG A 397 19.83 18.27 0.80
C ARG A 397 19.28 16.85 0.72
N LEU A 398 20.01 15.90 1.26
CA LEU A 398 19.60 14.49 1.26
C LEU A 398 19.63 13.92 2.69
N ASP A 399 18.59 14.23 3.44
CA ASP A 399 18.30 13.73 4.78
C ASP A 399 16.81 13.32 4.88
N THR A 400 16.44 12.56 5.91
CA THR A 400 15.07 12.03 6.06
C THR A 400 14.04 13.17 6.17
N GLU A 401 14.35 14.26 6.87
CA GLU A 401 13.45 15.41 6.97
C GLU A 401 13.16 16.00 5.57
N THR A 402 14.19 16.21 4.78
CA THR A 402 14.13 16.80 3.44
C THR A 402 13.29 15.94 2.50
N VAL A 403 13.47 14.61 2.51
CA VAL A 403 12.64 13.69 1.72
C VAL A 403 11.16 13.78 2.14
N CYS A 404 10.89 13.88 3.44
CA CYS A 404 9.51 14.03 3.93
C CYS A 404 8.90 15.38 3.55
N ARG A 405 9.67 16.48 3.58
CA ARG A 405 9.24 17.79 3.04
C ARG A 405 8.90 17.71 1.57
N MET A 406 9.73 17.09 0.74
CA MET A 406 9.46 16.95 -0.70
C MET A 406 8.13 16.23 -0.94
N ARG A 407 7.89 15.10 -0.25
CA ARG A 407 6.64 14.33 -0.35
C ARG A 407 5.43 15.19 0.01
N VAL A 408 5.49 15.85 1.17
CA VAL A 408 4.39 16.69 1.65
C VAL A 408 4.13 17.88 0.74
N ALA A 409 5.19 18.53 0.24
CA ALA A 409 5.07 19.69 -0.63
C ALA A 409 4.38 19.37 -1.95
N LEU A 410 4.71 18.23 -2.57
CA LEU A 410 4.11 17.81 -3.83
C LEU A 410 2.62 17.44 -3.67
N ASP A 411 2.23 16.97 -2.49
CA ASP A 411 0.86 16.57 -2.15
C ASP A 411 -0.01 17.73 -1.61
N PHE A 412 0.53 18.95 -1.44
CA PHE A 412 -0.26 20.06 -0.89
C PHE A 412 -1.44 20.47 -1.79
N GLU A 413 -2.65 20.36 -1.24
CA GLU A 413 -3.86 20.91 -1.84
C GLU A 413 -3.84 22.45 -1.80
N GLY A 414 -4.42 23.11 -2.81
CA GLY A 414 -4.52 24.58 -2.88
C GLY A 414 -3.28 25.31 -3.40
N VAL A 415 -2.13 24.63 -3.51
CA VAL A 415 -0.94 25.19 -4.17
C VAL A 415 -1.09 25.07 -5.68
N GLU A 416 -0.79 26.17 -6.39
CA GLU A 416 -0.79 26.22 -7.85
C GLU A 416 0.05 25.06 -8.44
N GLU A 417 -0.52 24.39 -9.43
CA GLU A 417 0.08 23.23 -10.09
C GLU A 417 1.50 23.55 -10.59
N ALA A 418 1.69 24.70 -11.24
CA ALA A 418 2.98 25.12 -11.78
C ALA A 418 4.08 25.21 -10.70
N ARG A 419 3.75 25.61 -9.46
CA ARG A 419 4.72 25.69 -8.36
C ARG A 419 5.15 24.30 -7.87
N ARG A 420 4.20 23.38 -7.75
CA ARG A 420 4.48 21.98 -7.39
C ARG A 420 5.25 21.25 -8.49
N VAL A 421 4.87 21.48 -9.74
CA VAL A 421 5.58 20.90 -10.89
C VAL A 421 6.99 21.46 -11.04
N LYS A 422 7.24 22.74 -10.75
CA LYS A 422 8.60 23.28 -10.71
C LYS A 422 9.48 22.54 -9.70
N LEU A 423 8.96 22.22 -8.52
CA LEU A 423 9.66 21.38 -7.54
C LEU A 423 9.88 19.98 -8.11
N LEU A 424 8.85 19.33 -8.66
CA LEU A 424 8.97 18.00 -9.27
C LEU A 424 10.06 17.95 -10.35
N VAL A 425 10.06 18.89 -11.29
CA VAL A 425 11.06 18.97 -12.37
C VAL A 425 12.46 19.11 -11.76
N ARG A 426 12.63 19.97 -10.74
CA ARG A 426 13.90 20.10 -10.03
C ARG A 426 14.38 18.76 -9.45
N LEU A 427 13.49 17.94 -8.91
CA LEU A 427 13.84 16.60 -8.38
C LEU A 427 14.17 15.60 -9.49
N LEU A 428 13.45 15.65 -10.61
CA LEU A 428 13.68 14.76 -11.75
C LEU A 428 15.02 15.04 -12.43
N THR A 429 15.32 16.32 -12.67
CA THR A 429 16.48 16.75 -13.46
C THR A 429 17.73 17.03 -12.62
N ALA A 430 17.68 16.80 -11.31
CA ALA A 430 18.83 17.00 -10.43
C ALA A 430 20.01 16.13 -10.88
N LYS A 431 21.17 16.76 -11.07
CA LYS A 431 22.43 16.07 -11.37
C LYS A 431 23.14 15.64 -10.09
N PRO A 432 24.04 14.63 -10.14
CA PRO A 432 24.77 14.16 -8.96
C PRO A 432 25.48 15.29 -8.19
N GLU A 433 26.08 16.26 -8.89
CA GLU A 433 26.78 17.40 -8.28
C GLU A 433 25.82 18.40 -7.58
N GLU A 434 24.56 18.44 -8.00
CA GLU A 434 23.52 19.30 -7.43
C GLU A 434 22.87 18.66 -6.19
N VAL A 435 23.16 17.39 -5.91
CA VAL A 435 22.67 16.70 -4.72
C VAL A 435 23.80 16.69 -3.69
N LEU A 436 23.51 17.10 -2.47
CA LEU A 436 24.45 16.98 -1.36
C LEU A 436 24.66 15.50 -1.00
N PRO A 437 25.86 15.12 -0.53
CA PRO A 437 26.06 13.80 0.04
C PRO A 437 25.01 13.53 1.12
N ARG A 438 24.53 12.29 1.18
CA ARG A 438 23.58 11.90 2.20
C ARG A 438 24.09 12.26 3.59
N ASP A 439 23.26 12.94 4.38
CA ASP A 439 23.56 13.15 5.79
C ASP A 439 23.54 11.79 6.50
N ARG A 440 24.67 11.43 7.10
CA ARG A 440 24.84 10.19 7.88
C ARG A 440 24.94 10.47 9.37
N SER A 441 24.72 11.69 9.81
CA SER A 441 24.86 12.08 11.20
C SER A 441 23.76 11.49 12.09
N ARG A 442 24.09 11.38 13.38
CA ARG A 442 23.23 11.12 14.56
C ARG A 442 22.23 9.95 14.47
N ASP A 443 21.15 10.10 13.72
CA ASP A 443 20.01 9.17 13.64
C ASP A 443 19.77 8.57 12.25
N GLU A 444 20.61 8.92 11.27
CA GLU A 444 20.59 8.38 9.91
C GLU A 444 21.38 7.05 9.78
N HIS A 445 21.66 6.37 10.90
CA HIS A 445 22.46 5.13 10.95
C HIS A 445 21.63 3.93 10.49
N GLY A 446 21.58 3.77 9.17
CA GLY A 446 20.81 2.72 8.53
C GLY A 446 19.49 3.27 7.99
N PRO A 447 18.92 2.64 6.97
CA PRO A 447 17.73 3.15 6.33
C PRO A 447 16.52 3.11 7.27
N ALA A 448 16.07 4.27 7.79
CA ALA A 448 14.67 4.43 8.20
C ALA A 448 13.71 4.19 7.00
N ILE A 449 14.25 4.30 5.79
CA ILE A 449 13.65 3.91 4.51
C ILE A 449 14.78 3.30 3.68
N GLY A 450 14.66 2.03 3.28
CA GLY A 450 15.68 1.25 2.55
C GLY A 450 16.25 2.04 1.35
N TYR A 451 17.47 2.57 1.44
CA TYR A 451 18.07 3.31 0.32
C TYR A 451 19.58 3.09 0.24
N PRO A 452 20.11 2.63 -0.92
CA PRO A 452 21.51 2.77 -1.29
C PRO A 452 21.84 4.20 -1.77
N VAL A 453 23.06 4.40 -2.30
CA VAL A 453 23.92 5.52 -1.90
C VAL A 453 23.65 6.87 -2.60
N TYR A 454 22.97 7.00 -3.75
CA TYR A 454 22.80 8.31 -4.41
C TYR A 454 21.48 8.42 -5.25
N GLU A 455 20.85 9.60 -5.26
CA GLU A 455 19.69 10.07 -6.09
C GLU A 455 18.31 9.38 -5.96
N GLN A 456 18.25 8.09 -5.62
CA GLN A 456 17.01 7.32 -5.62
C GLN A 456 15.87 7.86 -4.73
N PRO A 457 16.14 8.47 -3.56
CA PRO A 457 15.06 9.05 -2.77
C PRO A 457 14.32 10.16 -3.51
N LEU A 458 15.03 11.01 -4.28
CA LEU A 458 14.44 12.11 -5.04
C LEU A 458 13.51 11.56 -6.12
N TRP A 459 14.00 10.59 -6.89
CA TRP A 459 13.24 9.96 -7.95
C TRP A 459 12.08 9.11 -7.44
N SER A 460 12.21 8.47 -6.27
CA SER A 460 11.09 7.77 -5.62
C SER A 460 9.97 8.73 -5.22
N VAL A 461 10.33 9.91 -4.72
CA VAL A 461 9.35 10.97 -4.39
C VAL A 461 8.69 11.49 -5.66
N ALA A 462 9.47 11.75 -6.71
CA ALA A 462 8.95 12.20 -8.00
C ALA A 462 8.03 11.17 -8.67
N ALA A 463 8.41 9.90 -8.67
CA ALA A 463 7.60 8.81 -9.21
C ALA A 463 6.25 8.72 -8.48
N ARG A 464 6.26 8.80 -7.14
CA ARG A 464 5.03 8.83 -6.34
C ARG A 464 4.15 10.03 -6.71
N ALA A 465 4.72 11.23 -6.81
CA ALA A 465 3.95 12.43 -7.17
C ALA A 465 3.30 12.30 -8.56
N LEU A 466 4.00 11.73 -9.54
CA LEU A 466 3.44 11.47 -10.87
C LEU A 466 2.36 10.39 -10.89
N LEU A 467 2.40 9.44 -9.95
CA LEU A 467 1.34 8.45 -9.78
C LEU A 467 0.05 9.07 -9.23
N GLU A 468 0.18 10.03 -8.29
CA GLU A 468 -0.96 10.75 -7.71
C GLU A 468 -1.49 11.86 -8.64
N HIS A 469 -0.62 12.44 -9.47
CA HIS A 469 -0.93 13.53 -10.40
C HIS A 469 -0.56 13.19 -11.86
N PRO A 470 -1.16 12.14 -12.46
CA PRO A 470 -0.82 11.70 -13.81
C PRO A 470 -1.09 12.77 -14.89
N GLU A 471 -2.01 13.70 -14.63
CA GLU A 471 -2.33 14.82 -15.52
C GLU A 471 -1.16 15.78 -15.74
N TRP A 472 -0.17 15.81 -14.83
CA TRP A 472 1.01 16.67 -14.98
C TRP A 472 1.86 16.26 -16.18
N ILE A 473 1.83 14.97 -16.54
CA ILE A 473 2.52 14.46 -17.72
C ILE A 473 1.91 15.11 -18.98
N GLU A 474 0.59 15.25 -19.08
CA GLU A 474 -0.03 15.85 -20.27
C GLU A 474 0.14 17.37 -20.34
N ARG A 475 0.16 18.05 -19.18
CA ARG A 475 0.16 19.51 -19.12
C ARG A 475 1.55 20.14 -19.16
N HIS A 476 2.59 19.42 -18.72
CA HIS A 476 3.95 19.97 -18.56
C HIS A 476 4.96 19.27 -19.46
N ALA A 477 5.42 19.99 -20.49
CA ALA A 477 6.35 19.46 -21.49
C ALA A 477 7.70 19.03 -20.89
N GLU A 478 8.18 19.72 -19.86
CA GLU A 478 9.46 19.39 -19.20
C GLU A 478 9.41 18.03 -18.49
N VAL A 479 8.29 17.74 -17.82
CA VAL A 479 8.05 16.43 -17.19
C VAL A 479 8.03 15.32 -18.24
N ARG A 480 7.34 15.54 -19.37
CA ARG A 480 7.33 14.58 -20.47
C ARG A 480 8.71 14.36 -21.06
N ALA A 481 9.43 15.42 -21.38
CA ALA A 481 10.75 15.33 -22.00
C ALA A 481 11.71 14.48 -21.15
N TRP A 482 11.69 14.66 -19.83
CA TRP A 482 12.47 13.83 -18.92
C TRP A 482 12.02 12.36 -18.95
N LEU A 483 10.71 12.10 -18.87
CA LEU A 483 10.17 10.74 -18.92
C LEU A 483 10.46 10.04 -20.26
N GLU A 484 10.39 10.77 -21.38
CA GLU A 484 10.75 10.30 -22.72
C GLU A 484 12.21 9.87 -22.77
N GLU A 485 13.14 10.73 -22.31
CA GLU A 485 14.57 10.42 -22.22
C GLU A 485 14.81 9.14 -21.41
N LYS A 486 14.20 9.03 -20.23
CA LYS A 486 14.37 7.87 -19.33
C LYS A 486 13.72 6.60 -19.86
N ALA A 487 12.61 6.71 -20.57
CA ALA A 487 11.96 5.56 -21.20
C ALA A 487 12.74 5.04 -22.43
N LEU A 488 13.44 5.90 -23.15
CA LEU A 488 14.34 5.52 -24.26
C LEU A 488 15.64 4.85 -23.77
N ALA A 489 16.03 5.09 -22.53
CA ALA A 489 17.22 4.50 -21.94
C ALA A 489 17.09 2.97 -21.73
N PRO A 490 18.22 2.23 -21.79
CA PRO A 490 18.27 0.84 -21.37
C PRO A 490 17.71 0.64 -19.95
N ILE A 491 17.20 -0.56 -19.66
CA ILE A 491 16.76 -0.88 -18.30
C ILE A 491 17.98 -0.83 -17.38
N PRO A 492 17.93 -0.07 -16.27
CA PRO A 492 19.00 -0.06 -15.28
C PRO A 492 19.24 -1.48 -14.74
N ILE A 493 20.49 -1.90 -14.69
CA ILE A 493 20.87 -3.26 -14.27
C ILE A 493 21.05 -3.32 -12.74
N ASP A 494 21.32 -2.19 -12.09
CA ASP A 494 21.38 -2.13 -10.64
C ASP A 494 19.97 -2.20 -10.04
N ALA A 495 19.83 -3.00 -8.97
CA ALA A 495 18.55 -3.31 -8.35
C ALA A 495 17.74 -2.07 -7.95
N ALA A 496 18.45 -1.06 -7.47
CA ALA A 496 17.84 0.05 -6.79
C ALA A 496 17.39 1.15 -7.76
N THR A 497 18.08 1.33 -8.89
CA THR A 497 17.55 2.14 -10.00
C THR A 497 16.43 1.39 -10.75
N ALA A 498 16.52 0.06 -10.86
CA ALA A 498 15.44 -0.76 -11.41
C ALA A 498 14.14 -0.65 -10.59
N GLU A 499 14.25 -0.62 -9.26
CA GLU A 499 13.13 -0.35 -8.34
C GLU A 499 12.47 1.01 -8.63
N VAL A 500 13.28 2.06 -8.77
CA VAL A 500 12.76 3.38 -9.13
C VAL A 500 12.09 3.37 -10.51
N TRP A 501 12.65 2.66 -11.49
CA TRP A 501 12.04 2.52 -12.81
C TRP A 501 10.71 1.78 -12.78
N SER A 502 10.56 0.78 -11.90
CA SER A 502 9.28 0.08 -11.74
C SER A 502 8.20 1.03 -11.20
N HIS A 503 8.58 1.99 -10.35
CA HIS A 503 7.69 3.06 -9.89
C HIS A 503 7.31 4.05 -10.99
N PHE A 504 8.23 4.41 -11.90
CA PHE A 504 7.93 5.34 -13.02
C PHE A 504 7.19 4.71 -14.19
N GLN A 505 7.11 3.38 -14.27
CA GLN A 505 6.55 2.72 -15.44
C GLN A 505 5.12 3.17 -15.82
N PRO A 506 4.20 3.42 -14.87
CA PRO A 506 2.90 4.01 -15.22
C PRO A 506 3.01 5.38 -15.91
N SER A 507 3.99 6.20 -15.52
CA SER A 507 4.30 7.49 -16.14
C SER A 507 4.87 7.32 -17.55
N PHE A 508 5.76 6.34 -17.76
CA PHE A 508 6.26 6.01 -19.10
C PHE A 508 5.15 5.53 -20.05
N ASP A 509 4.25 4.68 -19.57
CA ASP A 509 3.07 4.23 -20.31
C ASP A 509 2.16 5.42 -20.69
N ARG A 510 2.06 6.42 -19.81
CA ARG A 510 1.26 7.63 -20.07
C ARG A 510 1.88 8.50 -21.16
N VAL A 511 3.21 8.63 -21.18
CA VAL A 511 3.95 9.31 -22.26
C VAL A 511 3.68 8.63 -23.61
N ILE A 512 3.77 7.29 -23.69
CA ILE A 512 3.44 6.55 -24.93
C ILE A 512 2.00 6.84 -25.37
N THR A 513 1.05 6.83 -24.42
CA THR A 513 -0.36 7.14 -24.70
C THR A 513 -0.53 8.56 -25.24
N PHE A 514 0.14 9.54 -24.65
CA PHE A 514 0.12 10.93 -25.10
C PHE A 514 0.61 11.03 -26.55
N HIS A 515 1.77 10.47 -26.86
CA HIS A 515 2.32 10.52 -28.22
C HIS A 515 1.47 9.76 -29.24
N ALA A 516 0.81 8.67 -28.84
CA ALA A 516 -0.11 7.91 -29.69
C ALA A 516 -1.49 8.57 -29.87
N SER A 517 -1.82 9.61 -29.09
CA SER A 517 -3.15 10.25 -29.12
C SER A 517 -3.33 11.30 -30.23
N GLY A 518 -2.23 11.81 -30.80
CA GLY A 518 -2.26 12.94 -31.73
C GLY A 518 -2.57 14.30 -31.08
N ALA A 519 -2.51 14.38 -29.74
CA ALA A 519 -2.64 15.65 -29.01
C ALA A 519 -1.59 16.69 -29.45
N PRO A 520 -1.80 18.00 -29.21
CA PRO A 520 -0.80 19.02 -29.50
C PRO A 520 0.55 18.70 -28.83
N GLY A 521 1.63 18.65 -29.62
CA GLY A 521 2.97 18.27 -29.15
C GLY A 521 3.22 16.75 -29.07
N ALA A 522 2.23 15.91 -29.39
CA ALA A 522 2.40 14.48 -29.58
C ALA A 522 3.16 14.17 -30.87
N SER A 523 3.84 13.03 -30.91
CA SER A 523 4.60 12.56 -32.08
C SER A 523 4.52 11.05 -32.15
N MET A 524 3.86 10.52 -33.19
CA MET A 524 3.75 9.08 -33.39
C MET A 524 5.13 8.41 -33.53
N GLU A 525 6.11 9.13 -34.07
CA GLU A 525 7.49 8.65 -34.17
C GLU A 525 8.12 8.46 -32.78
N THR A 526 7.89 9.39 -31.85
CA THR A 526 8.34 9.23 -30.45
C THR A 526 7.71 8.01 -29.79
N ALA A 527 6.40 7.78 -29.97
CA ALA A 527 5.73 6.59 -29.44
C ALA A 527 6.35 5.29 -30.01
N ARG A 528 6.63 5.26 -31.31
CA ARG A 528 7.31 4.13 -31.97
C ARG A 528 8.73 3.94 -31.44
N ALA A 529 9.49 5.01 -31.27
CA ALA A 529 10.85 4.97 -30.74
C ALA A 529 10.90 4.40 -29.31
N LEU A 530 9.95 4.81 -28.46
CA LEU A 530 9.80 4.30 -27.10
C LEU A 530 9.51 2.78 -27.09
N LEU A 531 8.57 2.31 -27.90
CA LEU A 531 8.29 0.86 -27.97
C LEU A 531 9.46 0.07 -28.58
N ARG A 532 10.15 0.60 -29.59
CA ARG A 532 11.37 -0.05 -30.11
C ARG A 532 12.48 -0.11 -29.07
N ALA A 533 12.63 0.92 -28.23
CA ALA A 533 13.56 0.89 -27.11
C ALA A 533 13.21 -0.23 -26.11
N TYR A 534 11.92 -0.52 -25.90
CA TYR A 534 11.48 -1.62 -25.04
C TYR A 534 11.78 -3.01 -25.60
N MET A 535 11.94 -3.15 -26.92
CA MET A 535 12.34 -4.40 -27.57
C MET A 535 13.85 -4.62 -27.60
N ARG A 536 14.67 -3.63 -27.20
CA ARG A 536 16.13 -3.78 -27.24
C ARG A 536 16.57 -4.96 -26.34
N PRO A 537 17.43 -5.85 -26.85
CA PRO A 537 17.92 -6.97 -26.06
C PRO A 537 18.74 -6.45 -24.87
N VAL A 538 18.62 -7.13 -23.74
CA VAL A 538 19.52 -6.96 -22.61
C VAL A 538 20.80 -7.70 -22.98
N ASP A 539 21.95 -7.06 -22.80
CA ASP A 539 23.25 -7.69 -23.07
C ASP A 539 23.37 -8.99 -22.25
N PRO A 540 23.64 -10.15 -22.88
CA PRO A 540 23.87 -11.39 -22.15
C PRO A 540 24.96 -11.31 -21.07
N ALA A 541 25.94 -10.42 -21.22
CA ALA A 541 26.97 -10.15 -20.21
C ALA A 541 26.37 -9.48 -18.95
N ASP A 542 25.30 -8.71 -19.11
CA ASP A 542 24.61 -8.03 -18.02
C ASP A 542 23.56 -8.90 -17.32
N LEU A 543 23.03 -9.93 -17.98
CA LEU A 543 22.11 -10.91 -17.38
C LEU A 543 22.69 -11.59 -16.12
N LYS A 544 24.02 -11.71 -16.00
CA LYS A 544 24.66 -12.26 -14.80
C LYS A 544 24.62 -11.32 -13.60
N LYS A 545 24.43 -10.02 -13.82
CA LYS A 545 24.24 -8.98 -12.79
C LYS A 545 22.76 -8.83 -12.42
N VAL A 546 21.86 -9.44 -13.19
CA VAL A 546 20.40 -9.44 -12.98
C VAL A 546 20.05 -10.51 -11.95
N SER A 547 20.05 -10.15 -10.67
CA SER A 547 19.59 -11.02 -9.57
C SER A 547 18.35 -10.49 -8.84
N HIS A 548 17.71 -9.42 -9.32
CA HIS A 548 16.68 -8.71 -8.56
C HIS A 548 15.28 -8.74 -9.18
N ILE A 549 14.27 -8.91 -8.30
CA ILE A 549 12.83 -8.91 -8.60
C ILE A 549 12.42 -7.67 -9.44
N TYR A 550 12.94 -6.50 -9.09
CA TYR A 550 12.59 -5.23 -9.74
C TYR A 550 12.95 -5.18 -11.24
N PHE A 551 14.05 -5.81 -11.65
CA PHE A 551 14.37 -5.90 -13.08
C PHE A 551 13.30 -6.70 -13.84
N GLY A 552 12.84 -7.81 -13.25
CA GLY A 552 11.75 -8.61 -13.79
C GLY A 552 10.45 -7.83 -13.91
N GLU A 553 10.14 -6.97 -12.94
CA GLU A 553 8.96 -6.10 -12.96
C GLU A 553 9.02 -5.07 -14.10
N VAL A 554 10.15 -4.40 -14.29
CA VAL A 554 10.33 -3.42 -15.39
C VAL A 554 10.22 -4.12 -16.74
N VAL A 555 10.88 -5.27 -16.93
CA VAL A 555 10.77 -6.06 -18.16
C VAL A 555 9.33 -6.48 -18.42
N ALA A 556 8.64 -7.03 -17.42
CA ALA A 556 7.25 -7.44 -17.55
C ALA A 556 6.36 -6.26 -17.95
N ALA A 557 6.56 -5.10 -17.35
CA ALA A 557 5.76 -3.94 -17.68
C ALA A 557 6.04 -3.37 -19.08
N ARG A 558 7.31 -3.36 -19.53
CA ARG A 558 7.66 -3.03 -20.92
C ARG A 558 7.04 -4.01 -21.92
N LEU A 559 7.04 -5.32 -21.63
CA LEU A 559 6.35 -6.33 -22.46
C LEU A 559 4.84 -6.04 -22.56
N ARG A 560 4.18 -5.70 -21.47
CA ARG A 560 2.75 -5.30 -21.49
C ARG A 560 2.52 -4.07 -22.36
N ALA A 561 3.37 -3.05 -22.24
CA ALA A 561 3.29 -1.85 -23.05
C ALA A 561 3.41 -2.16 -24.55
N LEU A 562 4.27 -3.10 -24.96
CA LEU A 562 4.37 -3.56 -26.34
C LEU A 562 3.05 -4.14 -26.86
N GLY A 563 2.45 -5.05 -26.08
CA GLY A 563 1.17 -5.67 -26.44
C GLY A 563 0.04 -4.64 -26.58
N GLU A 564 0.05 -3.65 -25.71
CA GLU A 564 -0.98 -2.62 -25.70
C GLU A 564 -0.86 -1.59 -26.80
N TYR A 565 0.33 -1.03 -26.95
CA TYR A 565 0.54 0.15 -27.77
C TYR A 565 1.02 -0.21 -29.17
N GLY A 566 1.56 -1.42 -29.38
CA GLY A 566 2.14 -1.86 -30.65
C GLY A 566 1.20 -1.68 -31.84
N ARG A 567 -0.10 -1.97 -31.67
CA ARG A 567 -1.09 -1.70 -32.72
C ARG A 567 -1.33 -0.21 -32.94
N ARG A 568 -1.48 0.56 -31.86
CA ARG A 568 -1.77 2.01 -31.92
C ARG A 568 -0.66 2.80 -32.60
N VAL A 569 0.57 2.31 -32.53
CA VAL A 569 1.74 2.94 -33.16
C VAL A 569 2.21 2.23 -34.44
N GLU A 570 1.41 1.32 -34.98
CA GLU A 570 1.66 0.61 -36.25
C GLU A 570 2.94 -0.25 -36.27
N LEU A 571 3.30 -0.86 -35.13
CA LEU A 571 4.44 -1.77 -34.99
C LEU A 571 4.02 -3.25 -34.86
N VAL A 572 2.82 -3.63 -35.29
CA VAL A 572 2.29 -4.99 -35.11
C VAL A 572 3.25 -6.09 -35.59
N PRO A 573 3.85 -6.02 -36.80
CA PRO A 573 4.75 -7.09 -37.26
C PRO A 573 6.02 -7.23 -36.39
N GLU A 574 6.66 -6.09 -36.06
CA GLU A 574 7.88 -6.05 -35.25
C GLU A 574 7.61 -6.58 -33.84
N VAL A 575 6.54 -6.11 -33.20
CA VAL A 575 6.17 -6.51 -31.85
C VAL A 575 5.73 -7.97 -31.79
N THR A 576 4.97 -8.46 -32.78
CA THR A 576 4.58 -9.87 -32.86
C THR A 576 5.80 -10.77 -32.92
N ALA A 577 6.76 -10.48 -33.81
CA ALA A 577 7.98 -11.26 -33.92
C ALA A 577 8.75 -11.31 -32.59
N TYR A 578 8.90 -10.16 -31.93
CA TYR A 578 9.58 -10.05 -30.65
C TYR A 578 8.88 -10.84 -29.53
N LEU A 579 7.55 -10.78 -29.44
CA LEU A 579 6.77 -11.46 -28.40
C LEU A 579 6.63 -12.96 -28.64
N GLU A 580 6.55 -13.41 -29.90
CA GLU A 580 6.49 -14.83 -30.27
C GLU A 580 7.74 -15.60 -29.83
N GLU A 581 8.93 -15.03 -30.01
CA GLU A 581 10.19 -15.58 -29.50
C GLU A 581 10.18 -15.78 -27.97
N ARG A 582 9.31 -15.05 -27.26
CA ARG A 582 9.25 -14.98 -25.79
C ARG A 582 7.95 -15.56 -25.22
N LYS A 583 7.09 -16.19 -26.02
CA LYS A 583 5.73 -16.61 -25.59
C LYS A 583 5.67 -17.63 -24.45
N THR A 584 6.79 -18.29 -24.13
CA THR A 584 6.91 -19.14 -22.93
C THR A 584 6.95 -18.31 -21.64
N ASN A 585 7.21 -17.00 -21.74
CA ASN A 585 7.01 -16.03 -20.68
C ASN A 585 5.54 -15.62 -20.62
N ARG A 586 4.91 -15.76 -19.45
CA ARG A 586 3.51 -15.39 -19.19
C ARG A 586 3.18 -13.98 -19.67
N THR A 587 4.03 -13.00 -19.38
CA THR A 587 3.77 -11.60 -19.71
C THR A 587 3.86 -11.35 -21.21
N ALA A 588 4.79 -12.00 -21.91
CA ALA A 588 4.86 -11.94 -23.36
C ALA A 588 3.64 -12.60 -24.02
N ALA A 589 3.16 -13.73 -23.50
CA ALA A 589 1.96 -14.40 -23.99
C ALA A 589 0.68 -13.57 -23.79
N ILE A 590 0.58 -12.83 -22.68
CA ILE A 590 -0.49 -11.85 -22.44
C ILE A 590 -0.37 -10.70 -23.43
N ALA A 591 0.81 -10.09 -23.54
CA ALA A 591 1.06 -8.96 -24.44
C ALA A 591 0.74 -9.31 -25.90
N LEU A 592 1.15 -10.50 -26.36
CA LEU A 592 0.89 -10.98 -27.71
C LEU A 592 -0.62 -11.11 -27.97
N TYR A 593 -1.38 -11.57 -26.99
CA TYR A 593 -2.83 -11.63 -27.10
C TYR A 593 -3.44 -10.22 -27.16
N MET A 594 -3.01 -9.31 -26.28
CA MET A 594 -3.49 -7.93 -26.25
C MET A 594 -3.21 -7.19 -27.57
N LEU A 595 -2.08 -7.47 -28.22
CA LEU A 595 -1.74 -6.89 -29.53
C LEU A 595 -2.72 -7.30 -30.63
N ASN A 596 -3.26 -8.52 -30.52
CA ASN A 596 -4.12 -9.15 -31.51
C ASN A 596 -5.63 -8.91 -31.26
N LEU A 597 -5.99 -8.42 -30.08
CA LEU A 597 -7.35 -8.02 -29.74
C LEU A 597 -7.83 -6.83 -30.59
#